data_AF-H3KFQ3-F1
#
_entry.id   AF-H3KFQ3-F1
#
_cell.length_a   1.000
_cell.length_b   1.000
_cell.length_c   1.000
_cell.angle_alpha   90.00
_cell.angle_beta   90.00
_cell.angle_gamma   90.00
#
_symmetry.space_group_name_H-M   'P 1'
#
loop_
_entity.id
_entity.type
_entity.pdbx_description
1 polymer ?
#
loop_
_entity_poly.entity_id
_entity_poly.type
_entity_poly.pdbx_seq_one_letter_code
_entity_poly.pdbx_strand_id
1 'polypeptide(L)'
;EWGGARFVADAPADPEGRTPLLILAQQLGRGWRAGGADWATSAAGVLLTNGADPNRAMPPAGDPSPFAQITGGATPLHLALRAEGPAAEDFVQILLDAGADPNLADVKGVTPLMTAAG
;
A
#
# COMPACT_ATOMS: atom_id res chain seq x y z
N GLU A 1 14.04 4.87 -24.38
CA GLU A 1 14.75 4.41 -23.18
C GLU A 1 13.97 4.80 -21.92
N TRP A 2 13.03 3.95 -21.49
CA TRP A 2 12.13 4.19 -20.34
C TRP A 2 12.52 3.36 -19.11
N GLY A 3 13.80 2.97 -18.99
CA GLY A 3 14.28 2.14 -17.88
C GLY A 3 14.31 2.86 -16.53
N GLY A 4 14.32 4.20 -16.51
CA GLY A 4 14.44 5.00 -15.29
C GLY A 4 13.18 5.05 -14.43
N ALA A 5 11.98 5.19 -15.04
CA ALA A 5 10.73 5.40 -14.30
C ALA A 5 10.39 4.22 -13.36
N ARG A 6 10.68 2.99 -13.81
CA ARG A 6 10.44 1.75 -13.05
C ARG A 6 11.23 1.67 -11.74
N PHE A 7 12.40 2.30 -11.66
CA PHE A 7 13.19 2.34 -10.43
C PHE A 7 12.76 3.43 -9.45
N VAL A 8 12.14 4.51 -9.94
CA VAL A 8 11.74 5.65 -9.08
C VAL A 8 10.44 5.35 -8.35
N ALA A 9 9.50 4.63 -8.97
CA ALA A 9 8.20 4.32 -8.38
C ALA A 9 8.31 3.43 -7.12
N ASP A 10 9.33 2.56 -7.08
CA ASP A 10 9.68 1.67 -5.95
C ASP A 10 10.76 2.22 -5.03
N ALA A 11 11.29 3.42 -5.30
CA ALA A 11 12.34 4.01 -4.50
C ALA A 11 11.86 4.22 -3.05
N PRO A 12 12.74 4.07 -2.04
CA PRO A 12 12.42 4.43 -0.66
C PRO A 12 11.88 5.86 -0.57
N ALA A 13 10.68 6.02 -0.01
CA ALA A 13 10.07 7.31 0.29
C ALA A 13 10.55 7.88 1.63
N ASP A 14 11.15 7.05 2.49
CA ASP A 14 11.63 7.41 3.82
C ASP A 14 12.84 6.58 4.28
N PRO A 15 13.46 6.94 5.42
CA PRO A 15 14.63 6.23 5.95
C PRO A 15 14.35 4.78 6.34
N GLU A 16 13.09 4.43 6.61
CA GLU A 16 12.67 3.08 6.95
C GLU A 16 12.62 2.16 5.73
N GLY A 17 12.68 2.72 4.51
CA GLY A 17 12.68 1.95 3.28
C GLY A 17 11.27 1.68 2.73
N ARG A 18 10.25 2.39 3.21
CA ARG A 18 8.87 2.22 2.72
C ARG A 18 8.75 2.83 1.32
N THR A 19 8.03 2.15 0.44
CA THR A 19 7.74 2.69 -0.90
C THR A 19 6.62 3.73 -0.83
N PRO A 20 6.51 4.64 -1.81
CA PRO A 20 5.40 5.59 -1.88
C PRO A 20 4.03 4.90 -1.85
N LEU A 21 3.91 3.73 -2.47
CA LEU A 21 2.66 2.95 -2.48
C LEU A 21 2.26 2.47 -1.07
N LEU A 22 3.22 2.06 -0.24
CA LEU A 22 2.98 1.70 1.16
C LEU A 22 2.50 2.91 1.98
N ILE A 23 3.11 4.08 1.76
CA ILE A 23 2.72 5.32 2.43
C ILE A 23 1.29 5.71 2.06
N LEU A 24 0.91 5.62 0.78
CA LEU A 24 -0.45 5.91 0.33
C LEU A 24 -1.47 4.96 0.98
N ALA A 25 -1.18 3.65 0.96
CA ALA A 25 -2.07 2.65 1.55
C ALA A 25 -2.27 2.86 3.07
N GLN A 26 -1.25 3.32 3.81
CA GLN A 26 -1.35 3.65 5.23
C GLN A 26 -2.28 4.84 5.53
N GLN A 27 -2.42 5.77 4.58
CA GLN A 27 -3.13 7.04 4.78
C GLN A 27 -4.56 7.06 4.22
N LEU A 28 -5.04 5.92 3.70
CA LEU A 28 -6.41 5.78 3.22
C LEU A 28 -7.43 6.23 4.27
N GLY A 29 -8.39 7.05 3.86
CA GLY A 29 -9.44 7.56 4.74
C GLY A 29 -9.00 8.64 5.74
N ARG A 30 -7.71 9.03 5.81
CA ARG A 30 -7.23 10.06 6.75
C ARG A 30 -7.40 11.51 6.27
N GLY A 31 -8.36 11.75 5.38
CA GLY A 31 -8.85 13.10 5.09
C GLY A 31 -8.01 13.94 4.12
N TRP A 32 -7.09 13.33 3.37
CA TRP A 32 -6.49 14.01 2.21
C TRP A 32 -7.53 14.03 1.08
N ARG A 33 -8.55 14.87 1.20
CA ARG A 33 -9.64 15.00 0.22
C ARG A 33 -9.66 16.44 -0.26
N ALA A 34 -9.55 16.63 -1.57
CA ALA A 34 -9.81 17.91 -2.23
C ALA A 34 -11.01 17.73 -3.17
N GLY A 35 -12.10 18.47 -2.94
CA GLY A 35 -13.29 18.39 -3.78
C GLY A 35 -14.02 17.04 -3.79
N GLY A 36 -13.89 16.24 -2.73
CA GLY A 36 -14.55 14.92 -2.60
C GLY A 36 -13.75 13.74 -3.16
N ALA A 37 -12.74 14.00 -4.00
CA ALA A 37 -11.83 12.99 -4.53
C ALA A 37 -10.78 12.56 -3.48
N ASP A 38 -10.60 11.26 -3.30
CA ASP A 38 -9.46 10.70 -2.59
C ASP A 38 -8.27 10.61 -3.56
N TRP A 39 -7.29 11.47 -3.35
CA TRP A 39 -6.09 11.53 -4.18
C TRP A 39 -5.21 10.28 -4.05
N ALA A 40 -5.33 9.48 -2.98
CA ALA A 40 -4.47 8.32 -2.75
C ALA A 40 -4.69 7.28 -3.85
N THR A 41 -5.94 7.07 -4.24
CA THR A 41 -6.37 6.18 -5.32
C THR A 41 -5.76 6.59 -6.67
N SER A 42 -5.86 7.88 -7.00
CA SER A 42 -5.26 8.44 -8.22
C SER A 42 -3.74 8.35 -8.22
N ALA A 43 -3.10 8.68 -7.09
CA ALA A 43 -1.65 8.59 -6.94
C ALA A 43 -1.14 7.15 -7.04
N ALA A 44 -1.87 6.19 -6.48
CA ALA A 44 -1.55 4.77 -6.62
C ALA A 44 -1.61 4.32 -8.08
N GLY A 45 -2.66 4.70 -8.83
CA GLY A 45 -2.74 4.41 -10.26
C GLY A 45 -1.53 4.93 -11.05
N VAL A 46 -1.06 6.15 -10.73
CA VAL A 46 0.16 6.72 -11.34
C VAL A 46 1.39 5.89 -10.99
N LEU A 47 1.59 5.54 -9.71
CA LEU A 47 2.74 4.75 -9.28
C LEU A 47 2.77 3.37 -9.94
N LEU A 48 1.64 2.67 -9.96
CA LEU A 48 1.50 1.33 -10.54
C LEU A 48 1.72 1.37 -12.06
N THR A 49 1.18 2.36 -12.76
CA THR A 49 1.43 2.57 -14.20
C THR A 49 2.91 2.85 -14.49
N ASN A 50 3.63 3.44 -13.53
CA ASN A 50 5.08 3.67 -13.62
C ASN A 50 5.92 2.49 -13.10
N GLY A 51 5.28 1.36 -12.77
CA GLY A 51 5.96 0.12 -12.41
C GLY A 51 6.30 -0.04 -10.93
N ALA A 52 5.61 0.69 -10.04
CA ALA A 52 5.60 0.34 -8.62
C ALA A 52 5.10 -1.09 -8.45
N ASP A 53 5.79 -1.88 -7.63
CA ASP A 53 5.41 -3.25 -7.34
C ASP A 53 4.35 -3.27 -6.22
N PRO A 54 3.12 -3.74 -6.51
CA PRO A 54 2.04 -3.78 -5.52
C PRO A 54 2.29 -4.77 -4.38
N ASN A 55 3.32 -5.62 -4.49
CA ASN A 55 3.69 -6.64 -3.50
C ASN A 55 4.85 -6.21 -2.60
N ARG A 56 5.37 -4.98 -2.75
CA ARG A 56 6.42 -4.43 -1.89
C ARG A 56 5.96 -4.37 -0.44
N ALA A 57 6.46 -5.29 0.37
CA ALA A 57 6.13 -5.40 1.77
C ALA A 57 6.86 -4.36 2.63
N MET A 58 6.23 -4.00 3.75
CA MET A 58 6.84 -3.26 4.83
C MET A 58 8.16 -3.93 5.26
N PRO A 59 9.16 -3.15 5.70
CA PRO A 59 10.38 -3.68 6.31
C PRO A 59 10.06 -4.70 7.41
N PRO A 60 10.92 -5.69 7.68
CA PRO A 60 10.68 -6.71 8.71
C PRO A 60 10.41 -6.14 10.10
N ALA A 61 10.96 -4.95 10.41
CA ALA A 61 10.73 -4.24 11.66
C ALA A 61 9.30 -3.66 11.79
N GLY A 62 8.55 -3.56 10.69
CA GLY A 62 7.26 -2.88 10.65
C GLY A 62 7.38 -1.36 10.77
N ASP A 63 6.29 -0.71 11.16
CA ASP A 63 6.31 0.70 11.55
C ASP A 63 6.67 0.78 13.05
N PRO A 64 7.78 1.46 13.44
CA PRO A 64 8.20 1.56 14.83
C PRO A 64 7.29 2.48 15.67
N SER A 65 6.34 3.18 15.05
CA SER A 65 5.40 4.06 15.73
C SER A 65 4.49 3.27 16.69
N PRO A 66 4.40 3.68 17.97
CA PRO A 66 3.44 3.09 18.91
C PRO A 66 1.98 3.38 18.53
N PHE A 67 1.74 4.37 17.67
CA PHE A 67 0.41 4.81 17.24
C PHE A 67 -0.04 4.18 15.91
N ALA A 68 0.90 3.62 15.15
CA ALA A 68 0.64 2.97 13.88
C ALA A 68 1.30 1.59 13.89
N GLN A 69 0.80 0.66 14.72
CA GLN A 69 1.32 -0.70 14.77
C GLN A 69 1.01 -1.42 13.43
N ILE A 70 1.94 -1.28 12.49
CA ILE A 70 1.97 -2.00 11.23
C ILE A 70 2.97 -3.13 11.39
N THR A 71 2.48 -4.37 11.25
CA THR A 71 3.34 -5.56 11.28
C THR A 71 4.35 -5.50 10.12
N GLY A 72 5.59 -5.91 10.38
CA GLY A 72 6.58 -6.09 9.32
C GLY A 72 6.10 -7.08 8.26
N GLY A 73 6.53 -6.93 7.02
CA GLY A 73 6.06 -7.79 5.94
C GLY A 73 4.63 -7.48 5.44
N ALA A 74 3.90 -6.54 6.05
CA ALA A 74 2.61 -6.12 5.53
C ALA A 74 2.74 -5.48 4.14
N THR A 75 1.99 -5.98 3.16
CA THR A 75 1.89 -5.43 1.80
C THR A 75 0.91 -4.25 1.74
N PRO A 76 0.90 -3.44 0.66
CA PRO A 76 -0.11 -2.41 0.42
C PRO A 76 -1.54 -2.95 0.56
N LEU A 77 -1.78 -4.19 0.15
CA LEU A 77 -3.09 -4.83 0.25
C LEU A 77 -3.52 -5.10 1.70
N HIS A 78 -2.58 -5.44 2.60
CA HIS A 78 -2.90 -5.52 4.04
C HIS A 78 -3.33 -4.17 4.60
N LEU A 79 -2.65 -3.10 4.20
CA LEU A 79 -2.93 -1.75 4.70
C LEU A 79 -4.28 -1.24 4.19
N ALA A 80 -4.58 -1.48 2.91
CA ALA A 80 -5.85 -1.09 2.30
C ALA A 80 -7.06 -1.76 2.98
N LEU A 81 -6.94 -3.04 3.33
CA LEU A 81 -8.01 -3.79 4.01
C LEU A 81 -8.26 -3.34 5.46
N ARG A 82 -7.35 -2.58 6.08
CA ARG A 82 -7.53 -2.00 7.41
C ARG A 82 -8.24 -0.65 7.40
N ALA A 83 -8.40 -0.05 6.23
CA ALA A 83 -9.08 1.23 6.06
C ALA A 83 -10.57 1.01 5.76
N GLU A 84 -11.40 1.97 6.16
CA GLU A 84 -12.85 1.94 5.93
C GLU A 84 -13.25 2.95 4.85
N GLY A 85 -14.36 2.67 4.16
CA GLY A 85 -15.00 3.57 3.22
C GLY A 85 -14.64 3.33 1.74
N PRO A 86 -15.29 4.07 0.83
CA PRO A 86 -15.25 3.78 -0.61
C PRO A 86 -13.84 3.89 -1.21
N ALA A 87 -12.99 4.77 -0.66
CA ALA A 87 -11.62 4.89 -1.11
C ALA A 87 -10.79 3.62 -0.84
N ALA A 88 -11.08 2.90 0.25
CA ALA A 88 -10.41 1.63 0.54
C ALA A 88 -10.81 0.55 -0.46
N GLU A 89 -12.10 0.46 -0.80
CA GLU A 89 -12.62 -0.48 -1.81
C GLU A 89 -11.98 -0.24 -3.19
N ASP A 90 -11.99 1.02 -3.65
CA ASP A 90 -11.36 1.41 -4.92
C ASP A 90 -9.86 1.07 -4.93
N PHE A 91 -9.16 1.34 -3.81
CA PHE A 91 -7.73 1.07 -3.70
C PHE A 91 -7.42 -0.43 -3.69
N VAL A 92 -8.24 -1.24 -3.02
CA VAL A 92 -8.13 -2.71 -3.05
C VAL A 92 -8.29 -3.22 -4.48
N GLN A 93 -9.30 -2.74 -5.23
CA GLN A 93 -9.48 -3.13 -6.63
C GLN A 93 -8.27 -2.76 -7.48
N ILE A 94 -7.77 -1.52 -7.36
CA ILE A 94 -6.58 -1.06 -8.11
C ILE A 94 -5.34 -1.92 -7.81
N LEU A 95 -5.12 -2.30 -6.55
CA LEU A 95 -4.00 -3.18 -6.20
C LEU A 95 -4.15 -4.57 -6.81
N LEU A 96 -5.36 -5.16 -6.76
CA LEU A 96 -5.63 -6.48 -7.32
C LEU A 96 -5.50 -6.48 -8.85
N ASP A 97 -6.03 -5.47 -9.52
CA ASP A 97 -5.90 -5.28 -10.97
C ASP A 97 -4.42 -5.12 -11.39
N ALA A 98 -3.59 -4.55 -10.52
CA ALA A 98 -2.16 -4.43 -10.73
C ALA A 98 -1.35 -5.70 -10.39
N GLY A 99 -2.00 -6.77 -9.92
CA GLY A 99 -1.34 -8.04 -9.59
C GLY A 99 -0.83 -8.14 -8.15
N ALA A 100 -1.43 -7.42 -7.20
CA ALA A 100 -1.22 -7.68 -5.78
C ALA A 100 -1.62 -9.12 -5.42
N ASP A 101 -0.76 -9.83 -4.69
CA ASP A 101 -1.00 -11.20 -4.23
C ASP A 101 -1.70 -11.19 -2.86
N PRO A 102 -2.96 -11.67 -2.77
CA PRO A 102 -3.71 -11.74 -1.52
C PRO A 102 -3.23 -12.84 -0.55
N ASN A 103 -2.20 -13.61 -0.92
CA ASN A 103 -1.66 -14.72 -0.13
C ASN A 103 -0.30 -14.43 0.52
N LEU A 104 0.30 -13.26 0.26
CA LEU A 104 1.58 -12.89 0.88
C LEU A 104 1.39 -12.67 2.37
N ALA A 105 2.01 -13.49 3.20
CA ALA A 105 1.90 -13.36 4.65
C ALA A 105 2.86 -12.29 5.20
N ASP A 106 2.39 -11.53 6.19
CA ASP A 106 3.23 -10.68 7.03
C ASP A 106 4.12 -11.53 7.98
N VAL A 107 4.97 -10.88 8.79
CA VAL A 107 5.87 -11.63 9.70
C VAL A 107 5.14 -12.40 10.81
N LYS A 108 3.84 -12.16 11.02
CA LYS A 108 2.99 -12.93 11.94
C LYS A 108 2.25 -14.07 11.24
N GLY A 109 2.44 -14.26 9.93
CA GLY A 109 1.74 -15.27 9.14
C GLY A 109 0.33 -14.84 8.71
N VAL A 110 -0.05 -13.57 8.90
CA VAL A 110 -1.36 -13.05 8.49
C VAL A 110 -1.28 -12.66 7.02
N THR A 111 -2.24 -13.11 6.20
CA THR A 111 -2.34 -12.70 4.78
C THR A 111 -3.37 -11.58 4.59
N PRO A 112 -3.36 -10.86 3.45
CA PRO A 112 -4.42 -9.92 3.11
C PRO A 112 -5.79 -10.61 3.13
N LEU A 113 -5.89 -11.81 2.55
CA LEU A 113 -7.15 -12.55 2.55
C LEU A 113 -7.66 -12.87 3.96
N MET A 114 -6.76 -13.19 4.90
CA MET A 114 -7.14 -13.37 6.31
C MET A 114 -7.60 -12.07 6.95
N THR A 115 -6.98 -10.94 6.60
CA THR A 115 -7.39 -9.60 7.09
C THR A 115 -8.79 -9.22 6.64
N ALA A 116 -9.19 -9.60 5.42
CA ALA A 116 -10.54 -9.33 4.89
C ALA A 116 -11.65 -10.19 5.52
N ALA A 117 -11.30 -11.34 6.10
CA ALA A 117 -12.25 -12.30 6.64
C ALA A 117 -12.60 -12.07 8.12
N GLY A 118 -11.88 -11.17 8.81
CA GLY A 118 -12.04 -10.85 10.23
C GLY A 118 -12.64 -9.47 10.44
#